data_AF-A0A7C7EGL1-F1
#
_entry.id   AF-A0A7C7EGL1-F1
#
_cell.length_a   1.000
_cell.length_b   1.000
_cell.length_c   1.000
_cell.angle_alpha   90.00
_cell.angle_beta   90.00
_cell.angle_gamma   90.00
#
_symmetry.space_group_name_H-M   'P 1'
#
loop_
_entity.id
_entity.type
_entity.pdbx_description
1 polymer ?
#
loop_
_entity_poly.entity_id
_entity_poly.type
_entity_poly.pdbx_seq_one_letter_code
_entity_poly.pdbx_strand_id
1 'polypeptide(L)'
;MKKKLWAGVLSVILLGAGATAAMGATDTTKLAEIKDLYHQMFNYQKQIVDKEAEAGLITSDQAAGLKANIDLRSKYRDQAIDNGQVFAPGFG
;
A
#
# COMPACT_ATOMS: atom_id res chain seq x y z
N MET A 1 6.23 35.03 -6.74
CA MET A 1 5.25 33.93 -6.59
C MET A 1 6.01 32.64 -6.32
N LYS A 2 6.00 32.15 -5.07
CA LYS A 2 6.94 31.13 -4.57
C LYS A 2 6.39 29.73 -4.83
N LYS A 3 7.01 28.99 -5.76
CA LYS A 3 6.76 27.57 -6.00
C LYS A 3 7.38 26.78 -4.83
N LYS A 4 6.55 26.28 -3.91
CA LYS A 4 7.01 25.41 -2.82
C LYS A 4 6.99 23.97 -3.31
N LEU A 5 8.18 23.38 -3.33
CA LEU A 5 8.46 21.98 -3.63
C LEU A 5 7.73 21.09 -2.62
N TRP A 6 6.73 20.33 -3.08
CA TRP A 6 6.11 19.24 -2.32
C TRP A 6 6.96 17.97 -2.50
N ALA A 7 8.13 17.95 -1.87
CA ALA A 7 9.05 16.82 -1.86
C ALA A 7 9.51 16.53 -0.43
N GLY A 8 8.57 16.20 0.46
CA GLY A 8 8.89 16.09 1.88
C GLY A 8 7.84 15.40 2.73
N VAL A 9 7.39 14.19 2.36
CA VAL A 9 6.74 13.25 3.30
C VAL A 9 7.10 11.82 2.92
N LEU A 10 8.40 11.46 2.89
CA LEU A 10 8.80 10.05 2.79
C LEU A 10 9.89 9.63 3.79
N SER A 11 10.44 10.57 4.57
CA SER A 11 11.68 10.35 5.31
C SER A 11 11.53 10.17 6.83
N VAL A 12 10.31 10.20 7.40
CA VAL A 12 10.13 10.19 8.87
C VAL A 12 9.76 8.82 9.46
N ILE A 13 9.39 7.82 8.67
CA ILE A 13 8.93 6.53 9.22
C ILE A 13 10.09 5.56 9.57
N LEU A 14 11.33 5.86 9.19
CA LEU A 14 12.47 4.96 9.46
C LEU A 14 12.97 4.93 10.92
N LEU A 15 12.39 5.68 11.86
CA LEU A 15 12.82 5.73 13.27
C LEU A 15 12.05 4.80 14.23
N GLY A 16 11.32 3.80 13.72
CA GLY A 16 10.62 2.79 14.53
C GLY A 16 11.37 1.48 14.76
N ALA A 17 12.58 1.32 14.23
CA ALA A 17 13.37 0.10 14.38
C ALA A 17 14.20 0.14 15.68
N GLY A 18 13.57 0.01 16.85
CA GLY A 18 14.35 0.13 18.09
C GLY A 18 13.71 -0.17 19.45
N ALA A 19 12.50 -0.73 19.54
CA ALA A 19 11.96 -1.18 20.83
C ALA A 19 11.41 -2.61 20.71
N THR A 20 12.28 -3.57 21.01
CA THR A 20 11.88 -4.92 21.38
C THR A 20 11.09 -4.90 22.70
N ALA A 21 10.11 -5.80 22.82
CA ALA A 21 9.36 -6.18 24.02
C ALA A 21 8.18 -5.30 24.47
N ALA A 22 7.01 -5.52 23.85
CA ALA A 22 5.77 -5.87 24.55
C ALA A 22 4.76 -6.37 23.52
N MET A 23 4.49 -7.68 23.48
CA MET A 23 3.25 -8.18 22.89
C MET A 23 2.10 -7.77 23.82
N GLY A 24 1.76 -6.48 23.83
CA GLY A 24 0.42 -6.03 24.15
C GLY A 24 -0.47 -6.35 22.95
N ALA A 25 -1.74 -6.71 23.19
CA ALA A 25 -2.73 -6.98 22.16
C ALA A 25 -2.55 -6.01 20.98
N THR A 26 -2.42 -6.56 19.77
CA THR A 26 -2.23 -5.76 18.56
C THR A 26 -3.26 -4.65 18.54
N ASP A 27 -2.82 -3.39 18.54
CA ASP A 27 -3.73 -2.25 18.56
C ASP A 27 -4.57 -2.26 17.29
N THR A 28 -5.85 -2.61 17.42
CA THR A 28 -6.78 -2.74 16.31
C THR A 28 -6.98 -1.41 15.57
N THR A 29 -6.80 -0.28 16.26
CA THR A 29 -6.83 1.06 15.64
C THR A 29 -5.64 1.24 14.70
N LYS A 30 -4.45 0.81 15.14
CA LYS A 30 -3.24 0.86 14.31
C LYS A 30 -3.29 -0.10 13.13
N LEU A 31 -3.90 -1.27 13.29
CA LEU A 31 -4.15 -2.18 12.16
C LEU A 31 -5.10 -1.56 11.12
N ALA A 32 -6.15 -0.85 11.56
CA ALA A 32 -7.06 -0.15 10.66
C ALA A 32 -6.35 0.98 9.89
N GLU A 33 -5.51 1.78 10.57
CA GLU A 33 -4.66 2.80 9.92
C GLU A 33 -3.74 2.16 8.85
N ILE A 34 -3.13 1.02 9.17
CA ILE A 34 -2.26 0.31 8.21
C ILE A 34 -3.06 -0.24 7.03
N LYS A 35 -4.24 -0.81 7.26
CA LYS A 35 -5.14 -1.30 6.20
C LYS A 35 -5.51 -0.17 5.24
N ASP A 36 -5.87 1.00 5.77
CA ASP A 36 -6.18 2.18 4.96
C ASP A 36 -5.00 2.62 4.09
N LEU A 37 -3.78 2.65 4.63
CA LEU A 37 -2.58 2.97 3.84
C LEU A 37 -2.34 1.98 2.69
N TYR A 38 -2.55 0.68 2.92
CA TYR A 38 -2.45 -0.31 1.85
C TYR A 38 -3.56 -0.13 0.81
N HIS A 39 -4.78 0.19 1.21
CA HIS A 39 -5.89 0.48 0.30
C HIS A 39 -5.57 1.70 -0.57
N GLN A 40 -5.03 2.77 0.02
CA GLN A 40 -4.55 3.94 -0.72
C GLN A 40 -3.46 3.56 -1.74
N MET A 41 -2.47 2.76 -1.34
CA MET A 41 -1.42 2.28 -2.24
C MET A 41 -1.98 1.50 -3.43
N PHE A 42 -2.87 0.52 -3.18
CA PHE A 42 -3.48 -0.26 -4.26
C PHE A 42 -4.39 0.59 -5.16
N ASN A 43 -5.08 1.58 -4.59
CA ASN A 43 -5.85 2.55 -5.37
C ASN A 43 -4.94 3.38 -6.29
N TYR A 44 -3.78 3.85 -5.81
CA TYR A 44 -2.81 4.54 -6.67
C TYR A 44 -2.25 3.62 -7.75
N GLN A 45 -1.97 2.35 -7.45
CA GLN A 45 -1.52 1.38 -8.46
C GLN A 45 -2.56 1.20 -9.58
N LYS A 46 -3.86 1.12 -9.25
CA LYS A 46 -4.91 1.05 -10.26
C LYS A 46 -4.99 2.31 -11.12
N GLN A 47 -4.87 3.48 -10.50
CA GLN A 47 -4.84 4.75 -11.24
C GLN A 47 -3.63 4.84 -12.19
N ILE A 48 -2.47 4.32 -11.79
CA ILE A 48 -1.30 4.21 -12.67
C ILE A 48 -1.63 3.32 -13.87
N VAL A 49 -2.21 2.14 -13.65
CA VAL A 49 -2.61 1.23 -14.73
C VAL A 49 -3.63 1.88 -15.68
N ASP A 50 -4.60 2.63 -15.15
CA ASP A 50 -5.54 3.38 -15.98
C ASP A 50 -4.81 4.45 -16.82
N LYS A 51 -3.84 5.16 -16.25
CA LYS A 51 -3.02 6.15 -16.98
C LYS A 51 -2.10 5.52 -18.01
N GLU A 52 -1.55 4.34 -17.75
CA GLU A 52 -0.77 3.58 -18.73
C GLU A 52 -1.64 3.16 -19.92
N ALA A 53 -2.89 2.76 -19.67
CA ALA A 53 -3.84 2.42 -20.72
C ALA A 53 -4.28 3.66 -21.52
N GLU A 54 -4.59 4.78 -20.85
CA GLU A 54 -4.91 6.06 -21.48
C GLU A 54 -3.75 6.56 -22.36
N ALA A 55 -2.50 6.35 -21.94
CA ALA A 55 -1.31 6.69 -22.69
C ALA A 55 -0.98 5.70 -23.84
N GLY A 56 -1.75 4.62 -23.98
CA GLY A 56 -1.52 3.58 -24.99
C GLY A 56 -0.29 2.71 -24.75
N LEU A 57 0.28 2.73 -23.53
CA LEU A 57 1.42 1.89 -23.15
C LEU A 57 1.00 0.43 -22.95
N ILE A 58 -0.27 0.22 -22.57
CA ILE A 58 -0.90 -1.09 -22.44
C ILE A 58 -2.29 -1.06 -23.07
N THR A 59 -2.80 -2.23 -23.43
CA THR A 59 -4.18 -2.40 -23.90
C THR A 59 -5.18 -2.36 -22.75
N SER A 60 -6.45 -2.09 -23.05
CA SER A 60 -7.53 -2.12 -22.05
C SER A 60 -7.69 -3.49 -21.39
N ASP A 61 -7.46 -4.59 -22.12
CA ASP A 61 -7.53 -5.94 -21.59
C ASP A 61 -6.37 -6.23 -20.61
N GLN A 62 -5.16 -5.76 -20.94
CA GLN A 62 -4.02 -5.84 -20.03
C GLN A 62 -4.25 -5.00 -18.77
N ALA A 63 -4.81 -3.80 -18.91
CA ALA A 63 -5.16 -2.95 -17.79
C ALA A 63 -6.20 -3.62 -16.86
N ALA A 64 -7.21 -4.27 -17.43
CA ALA A 64 -8.20 -5.04 -16.66
C ALA A 64 -7.54 -6.20 -15.88
N GLY A 65 -6.64 -6.95 -16.54
CA GLY A 65 -5.91 -8.04 -15.89
C GLY A 65 -4.99 -7.56 -14.76
N LEU A 66 -4.29 -6.44 -14.95
CA LEU A 66 -3.43 -5.85 -13.92
C LEU A 66 -4.26 -5.37 -12.72
N LYS A 67 -5.39 -4.69 -12.96
CA LYS A 67 -6.28 -4.25 -11.88
C LYS A 67 -6.86 -5.43 -11.09
N ALA A 68 -7.22 -6.52 -11.75
CA ALA A 68 -7.69 -7.74 -11.08
C ALA A 68 -6.60 -8.37 -10.19
N ASN A 69 -5.34 -8.37 -10.64
CA ASN A 69 -4.21 -8.83 -9.82
C ASN A 69 -3.97 -7.91 -8.60
N ILE A 70 -4.10 -6.60 -8.78
CA ILE A 70 -4.03 -5.63 -7.68
C ILE A 70 -5.16 -5.91 -6.66
N ASP A 71 -6.38 -6.18 -7.11
CA ASP A 71 -7.50 -6.55 -6.24
C ASP A 71 -7.23 -7.82 -5.44
N LEU A 72 -6.64 -8.84 -6.06
CA LEU A 72 -6.27 -10.07 -5.36
C LEU A 72 -5.22 -9.80 -4.27
N ARG A 73 -4.21 -8.98 -4.56
CA ARG A 73 -3.18 -8.59 -3.59
C ARG A 73 -3.76 -7.75 -2.44
N SER A 74 -4.72 -6.89 -2.74
CA SER A 74 -5.46 -6.11 -1.73
C SER A 74 -6.18 -7.03 -0.75
N LYS A 75 -6.92 -8.03 -1.25
CA LYS A 75 -7.63 -9.01 -0.43
C LYS A 75 -6.67 -9.85 0.43
N TYR A 76 -5.57 -10.32 -0.16
CA TYR A 76 -4.55 -11.07 0.58
C TYR A 76 -3.93 -10.22 1.70
N ARG A 77 -3.66 -8.95 1.42
CA ARG A 77 -3.13 -8.01 2.41
C ARG A 77 -4.11 -7.77 3.55
N ASP A 78 -5.40 -7.60 3.23
CA ASP A 78 -6.45 -7.44 4.24
C ASP A 78 -6.49 -8.65 5.18
N GLN A 79 -6.50 -9.86 4.62
CA GLN A 79 -6.47 -11.10 5.40
C GLN A 79 -5.21 -11.20 6.28
N ALA A 80 -4.04 -10.82 5.76
CA ALA A 80 -2.80 -10.82 6.52
C ALA A 80 -2.86 -9.83 7.70
N ILE A 81 -3.34 -8.60 7.46
CA ILE A 81 -3.48 -7.57 8.51
C ILE A 81 -4.52 -8.00 9.56
N ASP A 82 -5.64 -8.58 9.15
CA ASP A 82 -6.67 -9.08 10.06
C ASP A 82 -6.16 -10.22 10.95
N ASN A 83 -5.19 -10.99 10.46
CA ASN A 83 -4.48 -12.02 11.22
C ASN A 83 -3.27 -11.47 12.01
N GLY A 84 -3.07 -10.16 12.07
CA GLY A 84 -1.93 -9.51 12.74
C GLY A 84 -0.59 -9.65 12.01
N GLN A 85 -0.59 -10.19 10.78
CA GLN A 85 0.58 -10.40 9.94
C GLN A 85 0.82 -9.17 9.04
N VAL A 86 1.32 -8.09 9.66
CA VAL A 86 1.58 -6.83 8.96
C VAL A 86 2.78 -6.93 8.00
N PHE A 87 3.77 -7.77 8.32
CA PHE A 87 4.83 -8.21 7.41
C PHE A 87 4.36 -9.45 6.65
N ALA A 88 4.08 -9.32 5.35
CA ALA A 88 3.82 -10.50 4.53
C ALA A 88 5.13 -11.18 4.13
N PRO A 89 5.13 -12.51 3.97
CA PRO A 89 6.22 -13.21 3.30
C PRO A 89 6.31 -12.67 1.86
N GLY A 90 7.44 -12.03 1.52
CA GLY A 90 7.66 -11.41 0.19
C GLY A 90 8.24 -10.00 0.19
N PHE A 91 8.46 -9.38 1.36
CA PHE A 91 9.50 -8.36 1.53
C PHE A 91 10.83 -9.03 1.90
N GLY A 92 11.25 -9.97 1.06
CA GLY A 92 12.52 -10.70 1.10
C GLY A 92 12.86 -11.18 -0.30
#